data_AF-A0AAP6BI46-F1
#
_entry.id   AF-A0AAP6BI46-F1
#
_cell.length_a   1.000
_cell.length_b   1.000
_cell.length_c   1.000
_cell.angle_alpha   90.00
_cell.angle_beta   90.00
_cell.angle_gamma   90.00
#
_symmetry.space_group_name_H-M   'P 1'
#
loop_
_entity.id
_entity.type
_entity.pdbx_description
1 polymer ?
#
loop_
_entity_poly.entity_id
_entity_poly.type
_entity_poly.pdbx_seq_one_letter_code
_entity_poly.pdbx_strand_id
1 'polypeptide(L)'
;MPRTTLFRHLLQQRHLTTHDAFATQYGRAAVRLAELDRDPRLASLEVSPRQFDRWYSGELLTLPRPDACRVLEHMLGRPVSELFAAAREMPASLRESPSVLPQREADENPLDIVTRTQQLTTGNADGATLAFISSSLKEIVERYEQDGPYVLRPQVRQVRRLTHTLLDGHQPPGIRRELFRLAARASGLLGYMAVNTGDFVLAEAYRAPQYVQSIRLLVNGRARALGKTGDRRTAEKVIGQALHLSDLHEIPAGLTPCIAFEPYGRARTLANAVTSHVALRNTAQVLRDAEQIDDLVEHSASAWSRSLVRLDVAAALLQQRVPEVDHAMSLGREALRLCADRPISSVYQRSRDLRAQAAPWCDRPSVRDYGEEFGIWSSQPATSAMASAAS
;
A
#
# COMPACT_ATOMS: atom_id res chain seq x y z
N MET A 1 -42.70 25.24 3.69
CA MET A 1 -41.25 25.09 3.57
C MET A 1 -40.89 23.67 4.01
N PRO A 2 -40.30 22.82 3.16
CA PRO A 2 -39.96 21.45 3.55
C PRO A 2 -38.94 21.46 4.69
N ARG A 3 -39.18 20.65 5.72
CA ARG A 3 -38.39 20.61 6.97
C ARG A 3 -36.98 20.08 6.66
N THR A 4 -35.94 20.88 6.91
CA THR A 4 -34.55 20.41 6.77
C THR A 4 -34.21 19.51 7.96
N THR A 5 -34.14 18.20 7.73
CA THR A 5 -33.71 17.20 8.73
C THR A 5 -32.18 17.07 8.75
N LEU A 6 -31.62 16.61 9.88
CA LEU A 6 -30.20 16.28 9.98
C LEU A 6 -29.81 15.21 8.94
N PHE A 7 -30.72 14.27 8.67
CA PHE A 7 -30.59 13.28 7.60
C PHE A 7 -30.31 13.95 6.23
N ARG A 8 -31.15 14.91 5.81
CA ARG A 8 -30.96 15.61 4.54
C ARG A 8 -29.59 16.31 4.47
N HIS A 9 -29.19 16.97 5.55
CA HIS A 9 -27.90 17.69 5.62
C HIS A 9 -26.70 16.74 5.46
N LEU A 10 -26.70 15.61 6.17
CA LEU A 10 -25.62 14.62 6.08
C LEU A 10 -25.53 13.98 4.69
N LEU A 11 -26.66 13.74 4.03
CA LEU A 11 -26.68 13.23 2.66
C LEU A 11 -26.12 14.25 1.67
N GLN A 12 -26.39 15.54 1.84
CA GLN A 12 -25.82 16.60 1.02
C GLN A 12 -24.30 16.70 1.19
N GLN A 13 -23.80 16.68 2.42
CA GLN A 13 -22.35 16.70 2.71
C GLN A 13 -21.60 15.49 2.13
N ARG A 14 -22.25 14.32 2.08
CA ARG A 14 -21.66 13.07 1.57
C ARG A 14 -21.93 12.83 0.09
N HIS A 15 -22.54 13.78 -0.61
CA HIS A 15 -22.94 13.64 -2.03
C HIS A 15 -23.86 12.43 -2.30
N LEU A 16 -24.71 12.07 -1.34
CA LEU A 16 -25.70 10.99 -1.41
C LEU A 16 -27.12 11.53 -1.62
N THR A 17 -27.27 12.48 -2.56
CA THR A 17 -28.53 13.20 -2.80
C THR A 17 -29.45 12.50 -3.81
N THR A 18 -28.96 11.48 -4.51
CA THR A 18 -29.76 10.65 -5.43
C THR A 18 -30.04 9.29 -4.81
N HIS A 19 -31.18 8.69 -5.21
CA HIS A 19 -31.56 7.35 -4.76
C HIS A 19 -30.46 6.32 -5.01
N ASP A 20 -29.89 6.27 -6.21
CA ASP A 20 -28.94 5.22 -6.58
C ASP A 20 -27.62 5.30 -5.79
N ALA A 21 -27.14 6.53 -5.55
CA ALA A 21 -25.96 6.77 -4.73
C ALA A 21 -26.23 6.37 -3.26
N PHE A 22 -27.39 6.75 -2.73
CA PHE A 22 -27.82 6.39 -1.39
C PHE A 22 -28.01 4.87 -1.24
N ALA A 23 -28.74 4.21 -2.14
CA ALA A 23 -29.03 2.77 -2.09
C ALA A 23 -27.75 1.93 -2.15
N THR A 24 -26.78 2.33 -2.99
CA THR A 24 -25.47 1.69 -3.06
C THR A 24 -24.72 1.77 -1.73
N GLN A 25 -24.71 2.95 -1.10
CA GLN A 25 -24.02 3.14 0.17
C GLN A 25 -24.75 2.46 1.34
N TYR A 26 -26.08 2.47 1.30
CA TYR A 26 -26.95 1.80 2.26
C TYR A 26 -26.73 0.29 2.23
N GLY A 27 -26.73 -0.34 1.05
CA GLY A 27 -26.47 -1.78 0.91
C GLY A 27 -25.08 -2.18 1.42
N ARG A 28 -24.05 -1.36 1.14
CA ARG A 28 -22.70 -1.57 1.70
C ARG A 28 -22.67 -1.46 3.23
N ALA A 29 -23.43 -0.55 3.81
CA ALA A 29 -23.55 -0.40 5.25
C ALA A 29 -24.33 -1.58 5.87
N ALA A 30 -25.34 -2.10 5.18
CA ALA A 30 -26.15 -3.22 5.62
C ALA A 30 -25.34 -4.54 5.67
N VAL A 31 -24.50 -4.80 4.64
CA VAL A 31 -23.58 -5.96 4.63
C VAL A 31 -22.56 -5.88 5.77
N ARG A 32 -21.93 -4.71 5.96
CA ARG A 32 -20.96 -4.54 7.06
C ARG A 32 -21.59 -4.71 8.44
N LEU A 33 -22.80 -4.22 8.63
CA LEU A 33 -23.52 -4.37 9.89
C LEU A 33 -23.96 -5.82 10.13
N ALA A 34 -24.36 -6.54 9.08
CA ALA A 34 -24.68 -7.97 9.16
C ALA A 34 -23.49 -8.80 9.66
N GLU A 35 -22.28 -8.48 9.20
CA GLU A 35 -21.03 -9.12 9.64
C GLU A 35 -20.70 -8.78 11.10
N LEU A 36 -20.83 -7.50 11.49
CA LEU A 36 -20.51 -7.03 12.83
C LEU A 36 -21.44 -7.63 13.89
N ASP A 37 -22.74 -7.65 13.61
CA ASP A 37 -23.77 -8.09 14.56
C ASP A 37 -24.11 -9.58 14.42
N ARG A 38 -23.46 -10.29 13.48
CA ARG A 38 -23.73 -11.69 13.13
C ARG A 38 -25.21 -11.95 12.80
N ASP A 39 -25.87 -11.01 12.14
CA ASP A 39 -27.26 -11.10 11.71
C ASP A 39 -27.37 -11.04 10.18
N PRO A 40 -27.43 -12.20 9.49
CA PRO A 40 -27.39 -12.26 8.03
C PRO A 40 -28.61 -11.60 7.37
N ARG A 41 -29.72 -11.39 8.10
CA ARG A 41 -30.94 -10.78 7.54
C ARG A 41 -30.70 -9.34 7.11
N LEU A 42 -29.79 -8.63 7.77
CA LEU A 42 -29.47 -7.23 7.47
C LEU A 42 -28.84 -7.07 6.08
N ALA A 43 -28.07 -8.05 5.60
CA ALA A 43 -27.37 -7.97 4.32
C ALA A 43 -28.32 -7.91 3.10
N SER A 44 -29.58 -8.31 3.27
CA SER A 44 -30.62 -8.32 2.23
C SER A 44 -31.49 -7.06 2.21
N LEU A 45 -31.21 -6.08 3.08
CA LEU A 45 -32.04 -4.88 3.18
C LEU A 45 -31.76 -3.91 2.03
N GLU A 46 -32.84 -3.57 1.33
CA GLU A 46 -32.83 -2.57 0.26
C GLU A 46 -33.79 -1.42 0.59
N VAL A 47 -33.52 -0.26 0.00
CA VAL A 47 -34.36 0.93 0.13
C VAL A 47 -34.92 1.26 -1.24
N SER A 48 -36.24 1.35 -1.35
CA SER A 48 -36.90 1.75 -2.60
C SER A 48 -36.81 3.27 -2.84
N PRO A 49 -36.97 3.75 -4.09
CA PRO A 49 -36.98 5.18 -4.42
C PRO A 49 -37.98 5.98 -3.59
N ARG A 50 -39.20 5.44 -3.40
CA ARG A 50 -40.24 6.07 -2.59
C ARG A 50 -39.88 6.17 -1.11
N GLN A 51 -39.15 5.20 -0.57
CA GLN A 51 -38.68 5.25 0.83
C GLN A 51 -37.57 6.30 0.98
N PHE A 52 -36.65 6.36 0.02
CA PHE A 52 -35.60 7.37 -0.01
C PHE A 52 -36.18 8.78 -0.09
N ASP A 53 -37.12 9.04 -1.02
CA ASP A 53 -37.73 10.37 -1.18
C ASP A 53 -38.44 10.84 0.09
N ARG A 54 -39.13 9.93 0.80
CA ARG A 54 -39.76 10.21 2.09
C ARG A 54 -38.75 10.56 3.19
N TRP A 55 -37.64 9.83 3.25
CA TRP A 55 -36.58 10.12 4.22
C TRP A 55 -35.88 11.45 3.91
N TYR A 56 -35.60 11.68 2.63
CA TYR A 56 -34.90 12.87 2.15
C TYR A 56 -35.73 14.15 2.24
N SER A 57 -37.05 14.06 2.07
CA SER A 57 -38.00 15.18 2.26
C SER A 57 -38.32 15.47 3.73
N GLY A 58 -38.08 14.52 4.63
CA GLY A 58 -38.46 14.64 6.04
C GLY A 58 -39.94 14.38 6.30
N GLU A 59 -40.66 13.77 5.35
CA GLU A 59 -42.09 13.44 5.44
C GLU A 59 -42.30 12.05 6.08
N LEU A 60 -41.79 11.89 7.30
CA LEU A 60 -41.96 10.68 8.11
C LEU A 60 -43.06 10.87 9.16
N LEU A 61 -44.11 10.07 9.06
CA LEU A 61 -45.15 9.95 10.10
C LEU A 61 -44.68 9.08 11.28
N THR A 62 -43.81 8.11 11.00
CA THR A 62 -43.22 7.17 11.97
C THR A 62 -41.77 6.89 11.56
N LEU A 63 -40.93 6.48 12.52
CA LEU A 63 -39.56 6.06 12.22
C LEU A 63 -39.53 4.84 11.27
N PRO A 64 -38.43 4.63 10.53
CA PRO A 64 -38.22 3.42 9.75
C PRO A 64 -38.34 2.13 10.57
N ARG A 65 -38.43 0.98 9.88
CA ARG A 65 -38.42 -0.34 10.54
C ARG A 65 -37.11 -0.52 11.35
N PRO A 66 -37.11 -1.28 12.47
CA PRO A 66 -35.96 -1.39 13.36
C PRO A 66 -34.64 -1.72 12.66
N ASP A 67 -34.65 -2.68 11.74
CA ASP A 67 -33.44 -3.05 11.01
C ASP A 67 -32.95 -1.95 10.07
N ALA A 68 -33.88 -1.20 9.47
CA ALA A 68 -33.52 -0.03 8.67
C ALA A 68 -32.91 1.08 9.53
N CYS A 69 -33.38 1.26 10.77
CA CYS A 69 -32.80 2.20 11.72
C CYS A 69 -31.36 1.84 12.07
N ARG A 70 -31.10 0.56 12.37
CA ARG A 70 -29.75 0.07 12.69
C ARG A 70 -28.76 0.35 11.55
N VAL A 71 -29.17 0.11 10.30
CA VAL A 71 -28.33 0.40 9.13
C VAL A 71 -28.10 1.91 8.96
N LEU A 72 -29.12 2.74 9.15
CA LEU A 72 -28.99 4.21 9.07
C LEU A 72 -28.06 4.77 10.15
N GLU A 73 -28.19 4.29 11.38
CA GLU A 73 -27.33 4.62 12.51
C GLU A 73 -25.88 4.22 12.26
N HIS A 74 -25.64 2.99 11.79
CA HIS A 74 -24.31 2.53 11.44
C HIS A 74 -23.70 3.33 10.28
N MET A 75 -24.51 3.64 9.26
CA MET A 75 -24.05 4.37 8.08
C MET A 75 -23.72 5.84 8.37
N LEU A 76 -24.53 6.51 9.17
CA LEU A 76 -24.46 7.96 9.39
C LEU A 76 -23.86 8.36 10.74
N GLY A 77 -23.70 7.41 11.66
CA GLY A 77 -23.05 7.61 12.97
C GLY A 77 -23.88 8.43 13.94
N ARG A 78 -25.20 8.52 13.76
CA ARG A 78 -26.14 9.29 14.59
C ARG A 78 -27.42 8.49 14.81
N PRO A 79 -28.06 8.60 15.99
CA PRO A 79 -29.36 7.96 16.27
C PRO A 79 -30.42 8.33 15.24
N VAL A 80 -31.27 7.39 14.83
CA VAL A 80 -32.31 7.66 13.84
C VAL A 80 -33.34 8.70 14.34
N SER A 81 -33.53 8.78 15.65
CA SER A 81 -34.30 9.85 16.29
C SER A 81 -33.71 11.24 16.02
N GLU A 82 -32.39 11.40 16.08
CA GLU A 82 -31.72 12.68 15.75
C GLU A 82 -31.72 12.96 14.25
N LEU A 83 -31.55 11.93 13.42
CA LEU A 83 -31.52 12.06 11.97
C LEU A 83 -32.84 12.64 11.44
N PHE A 84 -33.98 12.24 12.01
CA PHE A 84 -35.30 12.65 11.58
C PHE A 84 -36.02 13.61 12.55
N ALA A 85 -35.38 14.02 13.65
CA ALA A 85 -35.92 15.06 14.51
C ALA A 85 -36.19 16.34 13.70
N ALA A 86 -37.37 16.93 13.90
CA ALA A 86 -37.59 18.30 13.47
C ALA A 86 -36.63 19.19 14.28
N ALA A 87 -36.00 20.19 13.64
CA ALA A 87 -35.05 21.12 14.26
C ALA A 87 -35.58 21.91 15.49
N ARG A 88 -36.80 21.62 15.97
CA ARG A 88 -37.49 22.24 17.09
C ARG A 88 -37.76 21.30 18.29
N GLU A 89 -37.35 20.03 18.23
CA GLU A 89 -37.42 19.09 19.35
C GLU A 89 -36.03 18.77 19.92
N MET A 90 -35.26 19.83 20.21
CA MET A 90 -34.18 19.75 21.20
C MET A 90 -34.73 20.20 22.57
N PRO A 91 -34.34 19.56 23.68
CA PRO A 91 -34.88 19.89 25.00
C PRO A 91 -34.65 21.36 25.37
N ALA A 92 -35.68 21.94 25.97
CA ALA A 92 -35.83 23.35 26.32
C ALA A 92 -34.95 23.80 27.50
N SER A 93 -33.62 23.83 27.34
CA SER A 93 -32.73 24.44 28.34
C SER A 93 -32.35 25.90 28.05
N LEU A 94 -32.91 26.54 27.04
CA LEU A 94 -32.76 27.99 26.81
C LEU A 94 -34.10 28.59 26.37
N ARG A 95 -35.04 28.67 27.31
CA ARG A 95 -36.24 29.50 27.16
C ARG A 95 -35.85 30.95 27.40
N GLU A 96 -35.69 31.72 26.34
CA GLU A 96 -36.00 33.16 26.37
C GLU A 96 -36.79 33.55 25.12
N SER A 97 -37.87 34.31 25.34
CA SER A 97 -38.73 34.92 24.32
C SER A 97 -39.62 35.96 25.02
N PRO A 98 -40.15 37.01 24.36
CA PRO A 98 -39.97 37.43 22.95
C PRO A 98 -39.81 38.96 22.72
N SER A 99 -39.72 39.34 21.43
CA SER A 99 -39.78 40.67 20.80
C SER A 99 -38.40 41.28 20.55
N VAL A 100 -37.95 41.52 19.30
CA VAL A 100 -38.44 42.58 18.40
C VAL A 100 -38.07 42.24 16.94
N LEU A 101 -39.07 42.28 16.03
CA LEU A 101 -39.03 42.50 14.55
C LEU A 101 -38.06 41.67 13.67
N PRO A 102 -38.36 41.47 12.37
CA PRO A 102 -37.43 40.81 11.46
C PRO A 102 -36.23 41.74 11.23
N GLN A 103 -35.16 41.53 11.99
CA GLN A 103 -33.86 42.07 11.64
C GLN A 103 -33.45 41.41 10.33
N ARG A 104 -33.21 42.24 9.31
CA ARG A 104 -32.38 41.91 8.15
C ARG A 104 -31.31 40.91 8.56
N GLU A 105 -31.02 39.92 7.71
CA GLU A 105 -29.77 39.15 7.77
C GLU A 105 -28.68 40.09 8.28
N ALA A 106 -28.28 39.89 9.54
CA ALA A 106 -27.18 40.66 10.10
C ALA A 106 -26.05 40.39 9.13
N ASP A 107 -25.56 41.46 8.49
CA ASP A 107 -24.37 41.43 7.65
C ASP A 107 -23.40 40.45 8.29
N GLU A 108 -23.08 39.38 7.55
CA GLU A 108 -22.16 38.35 8.03
C GLU A 108 -20.95 39.08 8.59
N ASN A 109 -20.71 38.97 9.91
CA ASN A 109 -19.71 39.79 10.57
C ASN A 109 -18.37 39.50 9.87
N PRO A 110 -17.70 40.50 9.28
CA PRO A 110 -16.43 40.28 8.59
C PRO A 110 -15.40 39.57 9.48
N LEU A 111 -15.49 39.74 10.81
CA LEU A 111 -14.67 39.03 11.78
C LEU A 111 -15.01 37.54 11.87
N ASP A 112 -16.27 37.12 11.73
CA ASP A 112 -16.65 35.70 11.72
C ASP A 112 -16.16 35.00 10.43
N ILE A 113 -16.15 35.73 9.30
CA ILE A 113 -15.53 35.27 8.05
C ILE A 113 -14.02 35.13 8.24
N VAL A 114 -13.37 36.11 8.86
CA VAL A 114 -11.93 36.07 9.17
C VAL A 114 -11.61 34.94 10.14
N THR A 115 -12.38 34.72 11.20
CA THR A 115 -12.18 33.62 12.16
C THR A 115 -12.38 32.26 11.51
N ARG A 116 -13.40 32.10 10.64
CA ARG A 116 -13.62 30.86 9.87
C ARG A 116 -12.49 30.63 8.86
N THR A 117 -12.00 31.69 8.23
CA THR A 117 -10.84 31.65 7.31
C THR A 117 -9.54 31.33 8.06
N GLN A 118 -9.36 31.88 9.26
CA GLN A 118 -8.25 31.56 10.17
C GLN A 118 -8.32 30.10 10.61
N GLN A 119 -9.48 29.59 11.03
CA GLN A 119 -9.66 28.18 11.37
C GLN A 119 -9.30 27.24 10.21
N LEU A 120 -9.63 27.61 8.96
CA LEU A 120 -9.26 26.86 7.75
C LEU A 120 -7.76 26.93 7.40
N THR A 121 -7.03 27.91 7.95
CA THR A 121 -5.61 28.15 7.65
C THR A 121 -4.67 27.77 8.80
N THR A 122 -5.16 27.77 10.04
CA THR A 122 -4.43 27.28 11.21
C THR A 122 -4.38 25.77 11.18
N GLY A 123 -3.20 25.20 10.95
CA GLY A 123 -2.99 23.75 10.95
C GLY A 123 -2.12 23.28 12.11
N ASN A 124 -2.26 22.02 12.50
CA ASN A 124 -1.30 21.33 13.38
C ASN A 124 -0.02 20.88 12.65
N ALA A 125 0.09 21.20 11.36
CA ALA A 125 1.24 20.90 10.51
C ALA A 125 1.43 22.03 9.49
N ASP A 126 2.69 22.35 9.24
CA ASP A 126 3.14 23.34 8.28
C ASP A 126 4.09 22.73 7.24
N GLY A 127 4.58 23.55 6.31
CA GLY A 127 5.52 23.09 5.28
C GLY A 127 6.82 22.52 5.84
N ALA A 128 7.33 23.08 6.94
CA ALA A 128 8.56 22.60 7.59
C ALA A 128 8.38 21.19 8.17
N THR A 129 7.23 20.94 8.79
CA THR A 129 6.86 19.61 9.31
C THR A 129 6.79 18.57 8.18
N LEU A 130 6.17 18.92 7.05
CA LEU A 130 6.12 18.03 5.88
C LEU A 130 7.50 17.75 5.30
N ALA A 131 8.34 18.78 5.19
CA ALA A 131 9.70 18.66 4.70
C ALA A 131 10.55 17.78 5.61
N PHE A 132 10.40 17.92 6.93
CA PHE A 132 11.07 17.05 7.91
C PHE A 132 10.66 15.59 7.72
N ILE A 133 9.36 15.29 7.68
CA ILE A 133 8.86 13.92 7.48
C ILE A 133 9.37 13.33 6.16
N SER A 134 9.31 14.12 5.08
CA SER A 134 9.81 13.69 3.76
C SER A 134 11.32 13.39 3.80
N SER A 135 12.12 14.23 4.46
CA SER A 135 13.56 14.05 4.62
C SER A 135 13.90 12.84 5.50
N SER A 136 13.17 12.62 6.60
CA SER A 136 13.35 11.42 7.44
C SER A 136 13.07 10.15 6.66
N LEU A 137 12.00 10.13 5.85
CA LEU A 137 11.75 9.00 4.97
C LEU A 137 12.93 8.82 4.01
N LYS A 138 13.42 9.89 3.38
CA LYS A 138 14.54 9.86 2.41
C LYS A 138 15.81 9.28 3.00
N GLU A 139 16.20 9.74 4.18
CA GLU A 139 17.35 9.19 4.90
C GLU A 139 17.18 7.69 5.17
N ILE A 140 15.99 7.24 5.56
CA ILE A 140 15.71 5.81 5.78
C ILE A 140 15.89 5.00 4.49
N VAL A 141 15.45 5.52 3.35
CA VAL A 141 15.61 4.84 2.05
C VAL A 141 17.09 4.73 1.68
N GLU A 142 17.87 5.80 1.88
CA GLU A 142 19.31 5.83 1.61
C GLU A 142 20.08 4.87 2.51
N ARG A 143 19.68 4.74 3.77
CA ARG A 143 20.31 3.85 4.76
C ARG A 143 19.83 2.41 4.69
N TYR A 144 18.73 2.14 4.00
CA TYR A 144 18.10 0.82 4.00
C TYR A 144 19.02 -0.31 3.63
N GLU A 145 19.90 -0.03 2.70
CA GLU A 145 20.78 -1.02 2.15
C GLU A 145 21.88 -1.43 3.14
N GLN A 146 22.31 -0.49 3.98
CA GLN A 146 23.31 -0.69 5.03
C GLN A 146 22.70 -1.27 6.30
N ASP A 147 21.61 -0.68 6.78
CA ASP A 147 21.05 -0.98 8.11
C ASP A 147 19.97 -2.08 8.07
N GLY A 148 19.39 -2.33 6.90
CA GLY A 148 18.38 -3.36 6.68
C GLY A 148 17.02 -3.08 7.33
N PRO A 149 16.03 -3.97 7.09
CA PRO A 149 14.66 -3.76 7.54
C PRO A 149 14.48 -3.87 9.06
N TYR A 150 15.26 -4.70 9.76
CA TYR A 150 15.10 -4.88 11.21
C TYR A 150 15.43 -3.61 12.00
N VAL A 151 16.52 -2.94 11.64
CA VAL A 151 16.97 -1.70 12.30
C VAL A 151 16.06 -0.53 11.97
N LEU A 152 15.61 -0.41 10.72
CA LEU A 152 14.91 0.79 10.24
C LEU A 152 13.39 0.73 10.38
N ARG A 153 12.79 -0.46 10.46
CA ARG A 153 11.32 -0.62 10.58
C ARG A 153 10.73 0.13 11.78
N PRO A 154 11.33 0.16 12.99
CA PRO A 154 10.86 1.00 14.10
C PRO A 154 10.79 2.49 13.74
N GLN A 155 11.78 3.01 13.00
CA GLN A 155 11.83 4.42 12.60
C GLN A 155 10.71 4.75 11.61
N VAL A 156 10.48 3.91 10.59
CA VAL A 156 9.36 4.12 9.66
C VAL A 156 8.01 4.01 10.38
N ARG A 157 7.87 3.13 11.37
CA ARG A 157 6.66 3.06 12.21
C ARG A 157 6.43 4.35 12.98
N GLN A 158 7.49 4.98 13.50
CA GLN A 158 7.40 6.26 14.19
C GLN A 158 6.97 7.37 13.23
N VAL A 159 7.57 7.45 12.05
CA VAL A 159 7.16 8.41 11.01
C VAL A 159 5.68 8.22 10.63
N ARG A 160 5.25 6.97 10.40
CA ARG A 160 3.84 6.66 10.09
C ARG A 160 2.90 7.07 11.23
N ARG A 161 3.24 6.76 12.48
CA ARG A 161 2.45 7.19 13.65
C ARG A 161 2.33 8.71 13.70
N LEU A 162 3.43 9.43 13.54
CA LEU A 162 3.43 10.89 13.49
C LEU A 162 2.51 11.41 12.38
N THR A 163 2.61 10.88 11.16
CA THR A 163 1.71 11.31 10.06
C THR A 163 0.23 11.05 10.36
N HIS A 164 -0.11 9.94 11.03
CA HIS A 164 -1.50 9.67 11.43
C HIS A 164 -1.96 10.61 12.55
N THR A 165 -1.14 10.83 13.58
CA THR A 165 -1.44 11.81 14.64
C THR A 165 -1.66 13.20 14.07
N LEU A 166 -0.85 13.60 13.07
CA LEU A 166 -1.08 14.85 12.36
C LEU A 166 -2.42 14.80 11.63
N LEU A 167 -2.69 13.78 10.80
CA LEU A 167 -3.95 13.62 10.04
C LEU A 167 -5.22 13.59 10.91
N ASP A 168 -5.13 13.16 12.17
CA ASP A 168 -6.24 13.16 13.12
C ASP A 168 -6.62 14.59 13.61
N GLY A 169 -5.70 15.55 13.47
CA GLY A 169 -5.95 16.97 13.74
C GLY A 169 -6.42 17.76 12.51
N HIS A 170 -6.32 19.10 12.61
CA HIS A 170 -6.76 20.02 11.56
C HIS A 170 -5.60 20.50 10.69
N GLN A 171 -5.76 20.50 9.35
CA GLN A 171 -4.81 21.07 8.40
C GLN A 171 -5.52 21.71 7.21
N PRO A 172 -4.88 22.70 6.56
CA PRO A 172 -5.29 23.15 5.24
C PRO A 172 -5.33 21.98 4.23
N PRO A 173 -6.24 22.02 3.22
CA PRO A 173 -6.41 20.91 2.27
C PRO A 173 -5.15 20.47 1.53
N GLY A 174 -4.25 21.41 1.21
CA GLY A 174 -2.97 21.12 0.57
C GLY A 174 -2.03 20.31 1.47
N ILE A 175 -1.88 20.73 2.72
CA ILE A 175 -1.07 20.04 3.75
C ILE A 175 -1.65 18.66 4.05
N ARG A 176 -2.97 18.56 4.21
CA ARG A 176 -3.65 17.28 4.45
C ARG A 176 -3.41 16.28 3.32
N ARG A 177 -3.48 16.73 2.06
CA ARG A 177 -3.17 15.90 0.89
C ARG A 177 -1.74 15.39 0.92
N GLU A 178 -0.79 16.24 1.27
CA GLU A 178 0.62 15.83 1.38
C GLU A 178 0.87 14.87 2.53
N LEU A 179 0.24 15.09 3.69
CA LEU A 179 0.28 14.12 4.80
C LEU A 179 -0.26 12.74 4.39
N PHE A 180 -1.34 12.68 3.61
CA PHE A 180 -1.83 11.41 3.07
C PHE A 180 -0.80 10.75 2.14
N ARG A 181 -0.11 11.51 1.29
CA ARG A 181 0.98 10.98 0.44
C ARG A 181 2.13 10.43 1.28
N LEU A 182 2.57 11.17 2.30
CA LEU A 182 3.65 10.76 3.21
C LEU A 182 3.26 9.52 4.03
N ALA A 183 2.03 9.46 4.55
CA ALA A 183 1.50 8.28 5.25
C ALA A 183 1.44 7.06 4.32
N ALA A 184 1.04 7.24 3.06
CA ALA A 184 1.02 6.17 2.07
C ALA A 184 2.43 5.70 1.69
N ARG A 185 3.40 6.62 1.57
CA ARG A 185 4.83 6.29 1.36
C ARG A 185 5.40 5.49 2.54
N ALA A 186 5.18 5.95 3.78
CA ALA A 186 5.62 5.25 4.98
C ALA A 186 4.97 3.84 5.08
N SER A 187 3.69 3.72 4.75
CA SER A 187 2.99 2.44 4.70
C SER A 187 3.56 1.51 3.61
N GLY A 188 3.86 2.04 2.42
CA GLY A 188 4.53 1.28 1.35
C GLY A 188 5.91 0.77 1.74
N LEU A 189 6.71 1.59 2.44
CA LEU A 189 8.00 1.18 2.99
C LEU A 189 7.86 0.10 4.06
N LEU A 190 6.90 0.24 4.98
CA LEU A 190 6.63 -0.79 5.99
C LEU A 190 6.17 -2.10 5.36
N GLY A 191 5.35 -2.04 4.31
CA GLY A 191 4.97 -3.21 3.53
C GLY A 191 6.19 -3.86 2.86
N TYR A 192 7.07 -3.08 2.23
CA TYR A 192 8.31 -3.60 1.64
C TYR A 192 9.25 -4.23 2.68
N MET A 193 9.42 -3.60 3.84
CA MET A 193 10.20 -4.15 4.95
C MET A 193 9.59 -5.45 5.49
N ALA A 194 8.26 -5.51 5.58
CA ALA A 194 7.54 -6.72 5.99
C ALA A 194 7.81 -7.87 5.02
N VAL A 195 7.80 -7.62 3.71
CA VAL A 195 8.18 -8.61 2.69
C VAL A 195 9.60 -9.14 2.89
N ASN A 196 10.57 -8.25 3.08
CA ASN A 196 11.97 -8.64 3.21
C ASN A 196 12.28 -9.33 4.55
N THR A 197 11.41 -9.20 5.54
CA THR A 197 11.46 -9.94 6.81
C THR A 197 10.57 -11.19 6.81
N GLY A 198 9.89 -11.49 5.69
CA GLY A 198 9.02 -12.66 5.56
C GLY A 198 7.62 -12.52 6.17
N ASP A 199 7.27 -11.34 6.67
CA ASP A 199 5.96 -11.02 7.28
C ASP A 199 4.94 -10.63 6.20
N PHE A 200 4.53 -11.61 5.38
CA PHE A 200 3.67 -11.38 4.22
C PHE A 200 2.24 -10.94 4.58
N VAL A 201 1.74 -11.37 5.74
CA VAL A 201 0.41 -10.96 6.25
C VAL A 201 0.41 -9.45 6.50
N LEU A 202 1.45 -8.95 7.17
CA LEU A 202 1.56 -7.51 7.40
C LEU A 202 1.81 -6.73 6.11
N ALA A 203 2.56 -7.29 5.16
CA ALA A 203 2.76 -6.66 3.86
C ALA A 203 1.43 -6.42 3.12
N GLU A 204 0.50 -7.38 3.16
CA GLU A 204 -0.84 -7.22 2.57
C GLU A 204 -1.68 -6.17 3.32
N ALA A 205 -1.56 -6.09 4.65
CA ALA A 205 -2.27 -5.09 5.45
C ALA A 205 -1.87 -3.64 5.11
N TYR A 206 -0.64 -3.41 4.63
CA TYR A 206 -0.19 -2.10 4.17
C TYR A 206 -0.59 -1.76 2.73
N ARG A 207 -1.26 -2.67 2.02
CA ARG A 207 -1.62 -2.49 0.62
C ARG A 207 -2.87 -1.64 0.46
N ALA A 208 -2.76 -0.54 -0.28
CA ALA A 208 -3.90 0.27 -0.72
C ALA A 208 -4.24 -0.07 -2.18
N PRO A 209 -5.40 -0.72 -2.48
CA PRO A 209 -5.78 -1.09 -3.84
C PRO A 209 -5.67 0.09 -4.81
N GLN A 210 -5.16 -0.16 -6.02
CA GLN A 210 -4.98 0.82 -7.11
C GLN A 210 -3.96 1.94 -6.87
N TYR A 211 -3.44 2.11 -5.66
CA TYR A 211 -2.35 3.04 -5.41
C TYR A 211 -1.03 2.53 -6.01
N VAL A 212 -0.20 3.41 -6.52
CA VAL A 212 1.02 3.05 -7.27
C VAL A 212 2.03 2.23 -6.46
N GLN A 213 2.06 2.40 -5.12
CA GLN A 213 2.89 1.57 -4.23
C GLN A 213 2.42 0.11 -4.13
N SER A 214 1.18 -0.20 -4.55
CA SER A 214 0.70 -1.58 -4.62
C SER A 214 1.47 -2.41 -5.64
N ILE A 215 2.03 -1.81 -6.69
CA ILE A 215 2.86 -2.53 -7.67
C ILE A 215 3.96 -3.29 -6.93
N ARG A 216 4.72 -2.59 -6.07
CA ARG A 216 5.78 -3.17 -5.25
C ARG A 216 5.28 -4.29 -4.35
N LEU A 217 4.20 -4.05 -3.61
CA LEU A 217 3.67 -5.04 -2.66
C LEU A 217 3.15 -6.31 -3.36
N LEU A 218 2.60 -6.17 -4.56
CA LEU A 218 2.15 -7.30 -5.38
C LEU A 218 3.34 -8.14 -5.87
N VAL A 219 4.31 -7.57 -6.59
CA VAL A 219 5.40 -8.36 -7.20
C VAL A 219 6.55 -8.71 -6.28
N ASN A 220 6.92 -7.82 -5.34
CA ASN A 220 7.99 -8.13 -4.38
C ASN A 220 7.46 -8.92 -3.19
N GLY A 221 6.22 -8.64 -2.74
CA GLY A 221 5.63 -9.32 -1.59
C GLY A 221 4.84 -10.56 -1.95
N ARG A 222 3.63 -10.33 -2.41
CA ARG A 222 2.61 -11.37 -2.56
C ARG A 222 3.00 -12.43 -3.59
N ALA A 223 3.49 -12.02 -4.77
CA ALA A 223 3.91 -12.95 -5.82
C ALA A 223 5.05 -13.87 -5.37
N ARG A 224 6.03 -13.34 -4.63
CA ARG A 224 7.14 -14.13 -4.08
C ARG A 224 6.67 -15.11 -3.00
N ALA A 225 5.77 -14.68 -2.12
CA ALA A 225 5.19 -15.56 -1.10
C ALA A 225 4.42 -16.73 -1.74
N LEU A 226 3.62 -16.42 -2.76
CA LEU A 226 2.89 -17.42 -3.54
C LEU A 226 3.84 -18.34 -4.32
N GLY A 227 4.93 -17.79 -4.84
CA GLY A 227 6.00 -18.56 -5.48
C GLY A 227 6.62 -19.60 -4.55
N LYS A 228 6.91 -19.20 -3.30
CA LYS A 228 7.45 -20.11 -2.27
C LYS A 228 6.47 -21.20 -1.82
N THR A 229 5.17 -20.92 -1.87
CA THR A 229 4.11 -21.87 -1.50
C THR A 229 3.63 -22.72 -2.69
N GLY A 230 4.13 -22.45 -3.90
CA GLY A 230 3.79 -23.20 -5.11
C GLY A 230 2.45 -22.84 -5.75
N ASP A 231 1.74 -21.82 -5.26
CA ASP A 231 0.47 -21.36 -5.84
C ASP A 231 0.71 -20.56 -7.13
N ARG A 232 0.99 -21.29 -8.21
CA ARG A 232 1.30 -20.73 -9.53
C ARG A 232 0.18 -19.85 -10.07
N ARG A 233 -1.07 -20.31 -9.98
CA ARG A 233 -2.22 -19.62 -10.56
C ARG A 233 -2.44 -18.27 -9.91
N THR A 234 -2.38 -18.20 -8.58
CA THR A 234 -2.56 -16.93 -7.87
C THR A 234 -1.35 -16.02 -8.06
N ALA A 235 -0.14 -16.58 -8.10
CA ALA A 235 1.07 -15.79 -8.36
C ALA A 235 1.02 -15.09 -9.72
N GLU A 236 0.65 -15.82 -10.79
CA GLU A 236 0.49 -15.25 -12.14
C GLU A 236 -0.57 -14.15 -12.18
N LYS A 237 -1.71 -14.36 -11.50
CA LYS A 237 -2.75 -13.33 -11.39
C LYS A 237 -2.23 -12.07 -10.72
N VAL A 238 -1.48 -12.20 -9.63
CA VAL A 238 -0.92 -11.07 -8.87
C VAL A 238 0.16 -10.34 -9.66
N ILE A 239 1.01 -11.07 -10.39
CA ILE A 239 2.01 -10.49 -11.30
C ILE A 239 1.31 -9.71 -12.41
N GLY A 240 0.29 -10.28 -13.05
CA GLY A 240 -0.51 -9.60 -14.07
C GLY A 240 -1.19 -8.32 -13.55
N GLN A 241 -1.69 -8.34 -12.31
CA GLN A 241 -2.24 -7.14 -11.66
C GLN A 241 -1.19 -6.04 -11.46
N ALA A 242 0.03 -6.41 -11.06
CA ALA A 242 1.12 -5.44 -10.88
C ALA A 242 1.56 -4.82 -12.21
N LEU A 243 1.67 -5.63 -13.27
CA LEU A 243 1.99 -5.17 -14.61
C LEU A 243 0.89 -4.25 -15.16
N HIS A 244 -0.38 -4.62 -14.99
CA HIS A 244 -1.49 -3.76 -15.38
C HIS A 244 -1.50 -2.43 -14.62
N LEU A 245 -1.22 -2.44 -13.31
CA LEU A 245 -1.06 -1.20 -12.54
C LEU A 245 0.14 -0.37 -13.02
N SER A 246 1.22 -1.03 -13.46
CA SER A 246 2.36 -0.34 -14.09
C SER A 246 1.94 0.38 -15.38
N ASP A 247 1.01 -0.17 -16.15
CA ASP A 247 0.52 0.45 -17.39
C ASP A 247 -0.48 1.61 -17.14
N LEU A 248 -1.15 1.62 -15.98
CA LEU A 248 -2.15 2.64 -15.62
C LEU A 248 -1.57 3.92 -15.01
N HIS A 249 -0.33 3.88 -14.54
CA HIS A 249 0.31 5.01 -13.85
C HIS A 249 1.55 5.47 -14.62
N GLU A 250 1.84 6.78 -14.56
CA GLU A 250 3.14 7.29 -15.00
C GLU A 250 4.24 6.77 -14.04
N ILE A 251 4.99 5.78 -14.51
CA ILE A 251 6.10 5.17 -13.78
C ILE A 251 7.43 5.40 -14.51
N PRO A 252 8.57 5.42 -13.81
CA PRO A 252 9.85 5.60 -14.46
C PRO A 252 10.15 4.48 -15.46
N ALA A 253 10.72 4.83 -16.62
CA ALA A 253 11.03 3.86 -17.68
C ALA A 253 12.19 2.91 -17.32
N GLY A 254 13.16 3.40 -16.54
CA GLY A 254 14.36 2.65 -16.17
C GLY A 254 14.17 1.64 -15.04
N LEU A 255 15.24 0.91 -14.72
CA LEU A 255 15.28 -0.06 -13.62
C LEU A 255 15.40 0.66 -12.25
N THR A 256 14.31 1.29 -11.79
CA THR A 256 14.23 1.99 -10.48
C THR A 256 14.77 1.16 -9.33
N PRO A 257 15.52 1.68 -8.33
CA PRO A 257 16.08 0.88 -7.22
C PRO A 257 15.07 -0.03 -6.49
N CYS A 258 15.57 -1.09 -5.84
CA CYS A 258 14.74 -2.02 -5.06
C CYS A 258 13.97 -1.29 -3.95
N ILE A 259 14.58 -0.26 -3.37
CA ILE A 259 13.96 0.64 -2.42
C ILE A 259 14.04 2.08 -2.93
N ALA A 260 12.88 2.69 -3.13
CA ALA A 260 12.73 4.06 -3.63
C ALA A 260 11.39 4.64 -3.17
N PHE A 261 11.22 5.97 -3.16
CA PHE A 261 9.88 6.57 -3.01
C PHE A 261 9.07 6.45 -4.26
N GLU A 262 9.76 6.50 -5.40
CA GLU A 262 9.18 6.32 -6.70
C GLU A 262 8.58 4.91 -6.79
N PRO A 263 7.44 4.79 -7.48
CA PRO A 263 6.91 3.48 -7.78
C PRO A 263 7.92 2.66 -8.57
N TYR A 264 7.73 1.34 -8.54
CA TYR A 264 8.50 0.48 -9.42
C TYR A 264 8.22 0.83 -10.88
N GLY A 265 9.30 1.12 -11.61
CA GLY A 265 9.27 1.16 -13.07
C GLY A 265 8.93 -0.22 -13.62
N ARG A 266 8.44 -0.28 -14.86
CA ARG A 266 7.97 -1.54 -15.49
C ARG A 266 9.06 -2.61 -15.48
N ALA A 267 10.30 -2.22 -15.77
CA ALA A 267 11.46 -3.11 -15.72
C ALA A 267 11.71 -3.68 -14.30
N ARG A 268 11.51 -2.88 -13.25
CA ARG A 268 11.64 -3.36 -11.86
C ARG A 268 10.50 -4.29 -11.49
N THR A 269 9.29 -4.04 -11.99
CA THR A 269 8.15 -4.94 -11.84
C THR A 269 8.46 -6.31 -12.44
N LEU A 270 8.98 -6.34 -13.68
CA LEU A 270 9.42 -7.56 -14.36
C LEU A 270 10.58 -8.27 -13.62
N ALA A 271 11.60 -7.54 -13.17
CA ALA A 271 12.70 -8.13 -12.39
C ALA A 271 12.22 -8.84 -11.11
N ASN A 272 11.16 -8.34 -10.46
CA ASN A 272 10.55 -9.01 -9.31
C ASN A 272 9.64 -10.20 -9.71
N ALA A 273 8.97 -10.10 -10.86
CA ALA A 273 8.23 -11.22 -11.44
C ALA A 273 9.17 -12.39 -11.77
N VAL A 274 10.34 -12.11 -12.35
CA VAL A 274 11.42 -13.07 -12.59
C VAL A 274 11.75 -13.86 -11.32
N THR A 275 12.03 -13.20 -10.19
CA THR A 275 12.30 -13.92 -8.93
C THR A 275 11.13 -14.82 -8.51
N SER A 276 9.89 -14.37 -8.70
CA SER A 276 8.71 -15.17 -8.36
C SER A 276 8.58 -16.41 -9.26
N HIS A 277 8.89 -16.26 -10.56
CA HIS A 277 8.88 -17.36 -11.52
C HIS A 277 10.01 -18.38 -11.30
N VAL A 278 11.17 -17.96 -10.80
CA VAL A 278 12.23 -18.88 -10.36
C VAL A 278 11.74 -19.80 -9.25
N ALA A 279 11.05 -19.26 -8.24
CA ALA A 279 10.48 -20.07 -7.16
C ALA A 279 9.42 -21.06 -7.66
N LEU A 280 8.64 -20.67 -8.67
CA LEU A 280 7.62 -21.50 -9.32
C LEU A 280 8.18 -22.50 -10.35
N ARG A 281 9.50 -22.50 -10.58
CA ARG A 281 10.17 -23.28 -11.65
C ARG A 281 9.58 -23.02 -13.04
N ASN A 282 9.14 -21.80 -13.31
CA ASN A 282 8.66 -21.38 -14.63
C ASN A 282 9.82 -20.79 -15.45
N THR A 283 10.80 -21.63 -15.77
CA THR A 283 12.05 -21.23 -16.44
C THR A 283 11.80 -20.48 -17.74
N ALA A 284 10.83 -20.91 -18.54
CA ALA A 284 10.51 -20.27 -19.81
C ALA A 284 10.07 -18.81 -19.63
N GLN A 285 9.28 -18.53 -18.58
CA GLN A 285 8.88 -17.15 -18.27
C GLN A 285 10.04 -16.33 -17.70
N VAL A 286 10.89 -16.93 -16.85
CA VAL A 286 12.10 -16.27 -16.33
C VAL A 286 12.98 -15.77 -17.46
N LEU A 287 13.30 -16.63 -18.43
CA LEU A 287 14.19 -16.27 -19.54
C LEU A 287 13.56 -15.19 -20.44
N ARG A 288 12.26 -15.30 -20.77
CA ARG A 288 11.56 -14.27 -21.56
C ARG A 288 11.52 -12.90 -20.87
N ASP A 289 11.21 -12.86 -19.58
CA ASP A 289 11.12 -11.61 -18.84
C ASP A 289 12.50 -10.99 -18.60
N ALA A 290 13.53 -11.83 -18.38
CA ALA A 290 14.91 -11.38 -18.26
C ALA A 290 15.42 -10.76 -19.57
N GLU A 291 15.16 -11.40 -20.71
CA GLU A 291 15.50 -10.87 -22.05
C GLU A 291 14.85 -9.50 -22.30
N GLN A 292 13.58 -9.31 -21.91
CA GLN A 292 12.90 -8.01 -22.06
C GLN A 292 13.54 -6.85 -21.29
N ILE A 293 14.28 -7.15 -20.22
CA ILE A 293 14.88 -6.13 -19.35
C ILE A 293 16.41 -6.12 -19.42
N ASP A 294 17.02 -6.95 -20.27
CA ASP A 294 18.47 -7.20 -20.26
C ASP A 294 19.27 -5.91 -20.45
N ASP A 295 18.94 -5.14 -21.50
CA ASP A 295 19.56 -3.84 -21.77
C ASP A 295 19.44 -2.87 -20.58
N LEU A 296 18.26 -2.83 -19.92
CA LEU A 296 18.02 -1.95 -18.77
C LEU A 296 18.75 -2.42 -17.51
N VAL A 297 18.96 -3.73 -17.37
CA VAL A 297 19.75 -4.32 -16.30
C VAL A 297 21.22 -4.01 -16.53
N GLU A 298 21.74 -4.19 -17.73
CA GLU A 298 23.16 -3.96 -18.03
C GLU A 298 23.58 -2.50 -17.76
N HIS A 299 22.72 -1.55 -18.14
CA HIS A 299 22.96 -0.12 -17.91
C HIS A 299 22.52 0.37 -16.52
N SER A 300 22.10 -0.52 -15.61
CA SER A 300 21.70 -0.14 -14.26
C SER A 300 22.91 0.29 -13.41
N ALA A 301 22.84 1.52 -12.88
CA ALA A 301 23.80 2.03 -11.90
C ALA A 301 23.88 1.17 -10.62
N SER A 302 22.83 0.42 -10.30
CA SER A 302 22.80 -0.50 -9.15
C SER A 302 23.46 -1.84 -9.50
N ALA A 303 24.66 -2.08 -8.98
CA ALA A 303 25.37 -3.37 -9.11
C ALA A 303 24.57 -4.54 -8.52
N TRP A 304 23.75 -4.30 -7.51
CA TRP A 304 22.89 -5.33 -6.92
C TRP A 304 21.73 -5.69 -7.83
N SER A 305 21.12 -4.72 -8.51
CA SER A 305 20.04 -5.02 -9.44
C SER A 305 20.56 -5.90 -10.59
N ARG A 306 21.77 -5.59 -11.08
CA ARG A 306 22.52 -6.44 -12.02
C ARG A 306 22.75 -7.85 -11.49
N SER A 307 23.23 -7.97 -10.25
CA SER A 307 23.56 -9.26 -9.63
C SER A 307 22.35 -10.12 -9.33
N LEU A 308 21.25 -9.51 -8.84
CA LEU A 308 20.03 -10.21 -8.47
C LEU A 308 19.36 -10.85 -9.69
N VAL A 309 19.25 -10.12 -10.81
CA VAL A 309 18.67 -10.67 -12.05
C VAL A 309 19.55 -11.78 -12.62
N ARG A 310 20.88 -11.59 -12.66
CA ARG A 310 21.83 -12.64 -13.09
C ARG A 310 21.70 -13.93 -12.26
N LEU A 311 21.57 -13.81 -10.94
CA LEU A 311 21.37 -14.97 -10.07
C LEU A 311 20.01 -15.65 -10.30
N ASP A 312 18.95 -14.89 -10.56
CA ASP A 312 17.64 -15.46 -10.90
C ASP A 312 17.69 -16.21 -12.26
N VAL A 313 18.37 -15.65 -13.27
CA VAL A 313 18.60 -16.32 -14.56
C VAL A 313 19.46 -17.57 -14.38
N ALA A 314 20.57 -17.50 -13.66
CA ALA A 314 21.44 -18.64 -13.37
C ALA A 314 20.67 -19.79 -12.68
N ALA A 315 19.85 -19.47 -11.68
CA ALA A 315 19.01 -20.45 -11.01
C ALA A 315 18.02 -21.11 -11.99
N ALA A 316 17.39 -20.32 -12.87
CA ALA A 316 16.47 -20.82 -13.88
C ALA A 316 17.15 -21.72 -14.92
N LEU A 317 18.37 -21.40 -15.35
CA LEU A 317 19.18 -22.23 -16.25
C LEU A 317 19.44 -23.61 -15.64
N LEU A 318 19.70 -23.69 -14.33
CA LEU A 318 19.85 -24.97 -13.62
C LEU A 318 18.52 -25.73 -13.44
N GLN A 319 17.36 -25.09 -13.61
CA GLN A 319 16.04 -25.73 -13.51
C GLN A 319 15.56 -26.32 -14.85
N GLN A 320 16.26 -26.06 -15.95
CA GLN A 320 15.91 -26.62 -17.26
C GLN A 320 15.97 -28.15 -17.28
N ARG A 321 15.24 -28.76 -18.22
CA ARG A 321 15.34 -30.21 -18.46
C ARG A 321 16.75 -30.62 -18.90
N VAL A 322 17.42 -29.76 -19.67
CA VAL A 322 18.84 -29.88 -20.03
C VAL A 322 19.56 -28.65 -19.45
N PRO A 323 20.16 -28.75 -18.24
CA PRO A 323 20.76 -27.60 -17.56
C PRO A 323 21.99 -27.04 -18.27
N GLU A 324 22.00 -25.73 -18.48
CA GLU A 324 23.16 -24.97 -18.96
C GLU A 324 24.11 -24.61 -17.80
N VAL A 325 24.73 -25.63 -17.21
CA VAL A 325 25.47 -25.49 -15.94
C VAL A 325 26.61 -24.46 -16.03
N ASP A 326 27.41 -24.50 -17.10
CA ASP A 326 28.58 -23.62 -17.22
C ASP A 326 28.17 -22.15 -17.36
N HIS A 327 27.11 -21.89 -18.12
CA HIS A 327 26.54 -20.56 -18.26
C HIS A 327 25.95 -20.06 -16.93
N ALA A 328 25.20 -20.91 -16.22
CA ALA A 328 24.67 -20.58 -14.91
C ALA A 328 25.77 -20.20 -13.90
N MET A 329 26.88 -20.97 -13.88
CA MET A 329 28.00 -20.67 -13.00
C MET A 329 28.74 -19.39 -13.41
N SER A 330 28.89 -19.10 -14.72
CA SER A 330 29.45 -17.82 -15.19
C SER A 330 28.67 -16.62 -14.67
N LEU A 331 27.34 -16.63 -14.84
CA LEU A 331 26.44 -15.59 -14.35
C LEU A 331 26.50 -15.45 -12.81
N GLY A 332 26.59 -16.58 -12.11
CA GLY A 332 26.79 -16.61 -10.66
C GLY A 332 28.08 -15.90 -10.22
N ARG A 333 29.21 -16.17 -10.91
CA ARG A 333 30.51 -15.53 -10.62
C ARG A 333 30.49 -14.03 -10.95
N GLU A 334 29.89 -13.64 -12.06
CA GLU A 334 29.69 -12.21 -12.39
C GLU A 334 28.92 -11.48 -11.28
N ALA A 335 27.84 -12.08 -10.78
CA ALA A 335 27.06 -11.51 -9.68
C ALA A 335 27.88 -11.34 -8.38
N LEU A 336 28.78 -12.28 -8.07
CA LEU A 336 29.68 -12.15 -6.92
C LEU A 336 30.65 -10.97 -7.10
N ARG A 337 31.26 -10.84 -8.28
CA ARG A 337 32.22 -9.75 -8.58
C ARG A 337 31.57 -8.38 -8.53
N LEU A 338 30.36 -8.25 -9.08
CA LEU A 338 29.57 -7.02 -9.05
C LEU A 338 29.25 -6.56 -7.61
N CYS A 339 29.13 -7.50 -6.67
CA CYS A 339 28.81 -7.22 -5.27
C CYS A 339 30.01 -7.37 -4.31
N ALA A 340 31.24 -7.47 -4.83
CA ALA A 340 32.42 -7.73 -4.01
C ALA A 340 32.64 -6.66 -2.93
N ASP A 341 32.54 -5.38 -3.31
CA ASP A 341 32.84 -4.27 -2.40
C ASP A 341 31.70 -3.94 -1.42
N ARG A 342 30.47 -4.28 -1.79
CA ARG A 342 29.24 -3.95 -1.04
C ARG A 342 28.28 -5.13 -1.05
N PRO A 343 28.52 -6.16 -0.21
CA PRO A 343 27.65 -7.33 -0.16
C PRO A 343 26.26 -6.96 0.39
N ILE A 344 25.22 -7.65 -0.11
CA ILE A 344 23.86 -7.56 0.45
C ILE A 344 23.25 -8.94 0.69
N SER A 345 22.40 -9.05 1.71
CA SER A 345 21.87 -10.34 2.17
C SER A 345 21.07 -11.08 1.09
N SER A 346 20.36 -10.34 0.22
CA SER A 346 19.61 -10.94 -0.89
C SER A 346 20.52 -11.60 -1.95
N VAL A 347 21.68 -11.01 -2.23
CA VAL A 347 22.67 -11.59 -3.15
C VAL A 347 23.33 -12.79 -2.50
N TYR A 348 23.72 -12.66 -1.23
CA TYR A 348 24.30 -13.78 -0.46
C TYR A 348 23.38 -15.00 -0.44
N GLN A 349 22.11 -14.79 -0.10
CA GLN A 349 21.13 -15.86 -0.01
C GLN A 349 20.94 -16.57 -1.35
N ARG A 350 20.80 -15.82 -2.45
CA ARG A 350 20.63 -16.41 -3.79
C ARG A 350 21.89 -17.11 -4.29
N SER A 351 23.07 -16.57 -3.99
CA SER A 351 24.34 -17.23 -4.32
C SER A 351 24.50 -18.55 -3.56
N ARG A 352 24.12 -18.58 -2.28
CA ARG A 352 24.09 -19.81 -1.48
C ARG A 352 23.11 -20.84 -2.08
N ASP A 353 21.92 -20.39 -2.45
CA ASP A 353 20.88 -21.24 -3.03
C ASP A 353 21.30 -21.77 -4.40
N LEU A 354 21.94 -20.95 -5.24
CA LEU A 354 22.52 -21.34 -6.52
C LEU A 354 23.59 -22.42 -6.34
N ARG A 355 24.52 -22.24 -5.37
CA ARG A 355 25.54 -23.24 -5.03
C ARG A 355 24.90 -24.56 -4.62
N ALA A 356 23.89 -24.52 -3.75
CA ALA A 356 23.18 -25.72 -3.31
C ALA A 356 22.46 -26.41 -4.48
N GLN A 357 21.84 -25.64 -5.37
CA GLN A 357 21.16 -26.15 -6.56
C GLN A 357 22.14 -26.77 -7.55
N ALA A 358 23.37 -26.24 -7.65
CA ALA A 358 24.41 -26.75 -8.54
C ALA A 358 25.10 -28.03 -8.02
N ALA A 359 24.85 -28.44 -6.78
CA ALA A 359 25.50 -29.60 -6.14
C ALA A 359 25.47 -30.91 -6.97
N PRO A 360 24.40 -31.25 -7.72
CA PRO A 360 24.38 -32.44 -8.57
C PRO A 360 25.44 -32.46 -9.69
N TRP A 361 26.08 -31.33 -9.98
CA TRP A 361 27.12 -31.19 -11.02
C TRP A 361 28.49 -30.82 -10.43
N CYS A 362 28.79 -31.23 -9.18
CA CYS A 362 30.04 -30.91 -8.49
C CYS A 362 31.32 -31.33 -9.25
N ASP A 363 31.22 -32.32 -10.14
CA ASP A 363 32.34 -32.79 -10.96
C ASP A 363 32.72 -31.82 -12.09
N ARG A 364 31.87 -30.83 -12.40
CA ARG A 364 32.18 -29.80 -13.38
C ARG A 364 33.15 -28.75 -12.81
N PRO A 365 34.20 -28.36 -13.56
CA PRO A 365 35.11 -27.29 -13.14
C PRO A 365 34.39 -25.99 -12.80
N SER A 366 33.44 -25.57 -13.63
CA SER A 366 32.67 -24.33 -13.43
C SER A 366 31.94 -24.27 -12.08
N VAL A 367 31.43 -25.41 -11.59
CA VAL A 367 30.73 -25.50 -10.30
C VAL A 367 31.73 -25.42 -9.13
N ARG A 368 32.91 -26.03 -9.27
CA ARG A 368 33.99 -25.91 -8.28
C ARG A 368 34.49 -24.47 -8.20
N ASP A 369 34.80 -23.85 -9.34
CA ASP A 369 35.27 -22.47 -9.43
C ASP A 369 34.26 -21.51 -8.78
N TYR A 370 32.97 -21.67 -9.06
CA TYR A 370 31.92 -20.87 -8.41
C TYR A 370 31.87 -21.12 -6.89
N GLY A 371 31.97 -22.39 -6.46
CA GLY A 371 31.98 -22.75 -5.05
C GLY A 371 33.17 -22.16 -4.27
N GLU A 372 34.35 -22.14 -4.88
CA GLU A 372 35.56 -21.51 -4.33
C GLU A 372 35.42 -19.99 -4.26
N GLU A 373 34.98 -19.34 -5.35
CA GLU A 373 34.78 -17.89 -5.39
C GLU A 373 33.70 -17.44 -4.39
N PHE A 374 32.60 -18.18 -4.28
CA PHE A 374 31.59 -17.95 -3.24
C PHE A 374 32.16 -18.16 -1.83
N GLY A 375 32.98 -19.19 -1.61
CA GLY A 375 33.65 -19.46 -0.34
C GLY A 375 34.53 -18.29 0.10
N ILE A 376 35.38 -17.78 -0.79
CA ILE A 376 36.22 -16.61 -0.56
C ILE A 376 35.36 -15.38 -0.25
N TRP A 377 34.38 -15.08 -1.11
CA TRP A 377 33.52 -13.90 -0.92
C TRP A 377 32.69 -13.96 0.37
N SER A 378 32.17 -15.15 0.73
CA SER A 378 31.37 -15.35 1.94
C SER A 378 32.16 -15.18 3.24
N SER A 379 33.46 -15.51 3.22
CA SER A 379 34.35 -15.42 4.38
C SER A 379 34.96 -14.02 4.59
N GLN A 380 34.74 -13.09 3.66
CA GLN A 380 35.14 -11.70 3.84
C GLN A 380 34.43 -11.08 5.05
N PRO A 381 35.12 -10.25 5.87
CA PRO A 381 34.54 -9.68 7.09
C PRO A 381 33.21 -8.95 6.86
N ALA A 382 33.12 -8.15 5.79
CA ALA A 382 31.90 -7.42 5.44
C ALA A 382 30.71 -8.36 5.14
N THR A 383 30.94 -9.41 4.35
CA THR A 383 29.92 -10.40 3.98
C THR A 383 29.51 -11.26 5.17
N SER A 384 30.48 -11.68 5.99
CA SER A 384 30.22 -12.48 7.20
C SER A 384 29.43 -11.70 8.25
N ALA A 385 29.77 -10.43 8.49
CA ALA A 385 29.02 -9.56 9.40
C ALA A 385 27.58 -9.35 8.93
N MET A 386 27.39 -9.08 7.64
CA MET A 386 26.07 -8.93 7.02
C MET A 386 25.23 -10.22 7.08
N ALA A 387 25.82 -11.38 6.78
CA ALA A 387 25.11 -12.67 6.83
C ALA A 387 24.65 -13.02 8.26
N SER A 388 25.46 -12.66 9.27
CA SER A 388 25.13 -12.86 10.68
C SER A 388 23.99 -11.95 11.15
N ALA A 389 23.89 -10.72 10.63
CA ALA A 389 22.82 -9.78 10.96
C ALA A 389 21.47 -10.11 10.30
N ALA A 390 21.47 -10.97 9.27
CA ALA A 390 20.28 -11.39 8.54
C ALA A 390 19.69 -12.72 9.03
N SER A 391 20.43 -13.45 9.87
CA SER A 391 20.00 -14.69 10.54
C SER A 391 19.35 -14.37 11.87
#